data_AF-A0ABD3Q3C7-F1
#
_entry.id   AF-A0ABD3Q3C7-F1
#
_cell.length_a   1.000
_cell.length_b   1.000
_cell.length_c   1.000
_cell.angle_alpha   90.00
_cell.angle_beta   90.00
_cell.angle_gamma   90.00
#
_symmetry.space_group_name_H-M   'P 1'
#
loop_
_entity.id
_entity.type
_entity.pdbx_description
1 polymer ?
#
loop_
_entity_poly.entity_id
_entity_poly.type
_entity_poly.pdbx_seq_one_letter_code
_entity_poly.pdbx_strand_id
1 'polypeptide(L)'
;MTNASQSDGSATWLSVAFDTIQHSTHLNDDLYDVLRAFGKDDNDAPGPANLDPDSLDADVGAADGTINAISHLQKRIATELLDEIDSDQASMFSRRFVSVSSLLLNDEAKDDNKVTTDQLLRLALHRRTVQILSTLDSVLSKRKALRIRALVDFIWSQSLVLNLKKSSFNDQRPTLIQLASEQGKKSSSNEFSPGFYHSTTEGTTSDFGPVHINILRINLKSSSCRMKCIDARNTSTDLSTLAEKMGAVAAISGGFFLYSEPDIALPSKRTDPVGLLVTDGEVLGPPVFRRAAIAQQKTSGQNDERRIMLSRIGMDGVTCICSWGGQLSGTLQLAVDIDGTEGVTCIHRGISEEVMLEDRQCAFAIVGNIVVERKKARGVQIKMAVPLAGFVLTFSEDNLPPGSTIMNDNDMDIHVSYKFLSPHDCLENAIAGGPMFFSDEDECHAMELSSEDFAGSAPPVTFSQDETHDHNLLPRMGVGIATCPDSGDKQLVCVAVDGRNLDRALGLTLQGTSDLLRSLGCHKAMNLDGGSSKRMVIWDQGLKKHKVVCLSTTEIKASNGENGKYSGNNTAAEPSRPVHTAILFLRGKDNN
;
A
#
# COMPACT_ATOMS: atom_id res chain seq x y z
N MET A 1 -25.99 -6.59 -60.18
CA MET A 1 -24.94 -7.48 -59.62
C MET A 1 -23.64 -6.70 -59.63
N THR A 2 -23.37 -6.02 -58.52
CA THR A 2 -22.20 -5.17 -58.34
C THR A 2 -21.82 -5.25 -56.88
N ASN A 3 -20.65 -5.85 -56.66
CA ASN A 3 -19.75 -5.77 -55.53
C ASN A 3 -20.34 -5.93 -54.14
N ALA A 4 -20.16 -7.16 -53.62
CA ALA A 4 -19.99 -7.41 -52.21
C ALA A 4 -18.98 -6.41 -51.64
N SER A 5 -19.49 -5.47 -50.83
CA SER A 5 -18.69 -4.68 -49.92
C SER A 5 -18.05 -5.63 -48.92
N GLN A 6 -16.72 -5.68 -48.94
CA GLN A 6 -15.93 -6.20 -47.84
C GLN A 6 -16.43 -5.56 -46.55
N SER A 7 -16.78 -6.40 -45.59
CA SER A 7 -17.18 -6.03 -44.24
C SER A 7 -16.11 -5.14 -43.61
N ASP A 8 -16.43 -3.88 -43.40
CA ASP A 8 -15.69 -2.98 -42.52
C ASP A 8 -15.71 -3.60 -41.11
N GLY A 9 -14.57 -3.60 -40.42
CA GLY A 9 -14.40 -4.25 -39.12
C GLY A 9 -15.48 -3.79 -38.13
N SER A 10 -16.07 -4.72 -37.38
CA SER A 10 -17.11 -4.39 -36.40
C SER A 10 -16.61 -3.32 -35.42
N ALA A 11 -17.23 -2.13 -35.47
CA ALA A 11 -16.95 -1.06 -34.51
C ALA A 11 -17.10 -1.59 -33.07
N THR A 12 -16.31 -1.05 -32.15
CA THR A 12 -16.33 -1.45 -30.74
C THR A 12 -16.70 -0.28 -29.83
N TRP A 13 -16.99 -0.51 -28.54
CA TRP A 13 -17.31 0.59 -27.63
C TRP A 13 -16.12 1.54 -27.47
N LEU A 14 -14.89 1.01 -27.41
CA LEU A 14 -13.69 1.81 -27.28
C LEU A 14 -13.39 2.58 -28.56
N SER A 15 -13.57 1.98 -29.75
CA SER A 15 -13.39 2.72 -31.02
C SER A 15 -14.43 3.83 -31.18
N VAL A 16 -15.69 3.57 -30.81
CA VAL A 16 -16.76 4.58 -30.82
C VAL A 16 -16.48 5.70 -29.81
N ALA A 17 -15.97 5.36 -28.62
CA ALA A 17 -15.62 6.35 -27.60
C ALA A 17 -14.46 7.25 -28.08
N PHE A 18 -13.45 6.65 -28.70
CA PHE A 18 -12.33 7.36 -29.31
C PHE A 18 -12.80 8.33 -30.39
N ASP A 19 -13.55 7.85 -31.38
CA ASP A 19 -14.10 8.72 -32.42
C ASP A 19 -14.91 9.88 -31.80
N THR A 20 -15.68 9.61 -30.74
CA THR A 20 -16.44 10.64 -30.03
C THR A 20 -15.55 11.69 -29.34
N ILE A 21 -14.46 11.28 -28.67
CA ILE A 21 -13.55 12.22 -28.01
C ILE A 21 -12.84 13.09 -29.06
N GLN A 22 -12.33 12.49 -30.14
CA GLN A 22 -11.62 13.20 -31.21
C GLN A 22 -12.46 14.29 -31.89
N HIS A 23 -13.78 14.09 -31.97
CA HIS A 23 -14.71 15.02 -32.62
C HIS A 23 -15.44 15.94 -31.62
N SER A 24 -15.10 15.89 -30.33
CA SER A 24 -15.72 16.70 -29.28
C SER A 24 -14.77 17.77 -28.77
N THR A 25 -15.22 19.03 -28.69
CA THR A 25 -14.40 20.14 -28.17
C THR A 25 -14.45 20.28 -26.65
N HIS A 26 -15.39 19.60 -25.98
CA HIS A 26 -15.61 19.66 -24.54
C HIS A 26 -15.05 18.46 -23.76
N LEU A 27 -14.57 17.43 -24.46
CA LEU A 27 -13.96 16.25 -23.86
C LEU A 27 -12.43 16.43 -23.80
N ASN A 28 -11.82 15.84 -22.78
CA ASN A 28 -10.37 15.92 -22.57
C ASN A 28 -9.68 14.73 -23.25
N ASP A 29 -8.58 14.97 -23.97
CA ASP A 29 -7.81 13.93 -24.64
C ASP A 29 -7.19 12.90 -23.68
N ASP A 30 -6.95 13.26 -22.41
CA ASP A 30 -6.47 12.31 -21.39
C ASP A 30 -7.47 11.15 -21.16
N LEU A 31 -8.75 11.30 -21.55
CA LEU A 31 -9.74 10.24 -21.44
C LEU A 31 -9.34 8.99 -22.23
N TYR A 32 -8.62 9.12 -23.34
CA TYR A 32 -8.17 7.97 -24.13
C TYR A 32 -7.41 6.96 -23.28
N ASP A 33 -6.43 7.43 -22.50
CA ASP A 33 -5.59 6.59 -21.67
C ASP A 33 -6.39 5.99 -20.50
N VAL A 34 -7.32 6.78 -19.94
CA VAL A 34 -8.21 6.31 -18.87
C VAL A 34 -9.12 5.17 -19.35
N LEU A 35 -9.69 5.27 -20.57
CA LEU A 35 -10.54 4.23 -21.14
C LEU A 35 -9.77 2.95 -21.50
N ARG A 36 -8.47 3.06 -21.86
CA ARG A 36 -7.60 1.92 -22.18
C ARG A 36 -7.08 1.19 -20.94
N ALA A 37 -7.02 1.85 -19.79
CA ALA A 37 -6.51 1.24 -18.56
C ALA A 37 -7.17 -0.11 -18.25
N PHE A 38 -6.41 -1.02 -17.63
CA PHE A 38 -6.78 -2.40 -17.28
C PHE A 38 -6.99 -3.37 -18.46
N GLY A 39 -6.88 -2.92 -19.71
CA GLY A 39 -6.90 -3.79 -20.88
C GLY A 39 -5.77 -3.55 -21.87
N LYS A 40 -5.57 -4.52 -22.75
CA LYS A 40 -4.63 -4.48 -23.87
C LYS A 40 -5.27 -3.83 -25.10
N ASP A 41 -6.52 -4.18 -25.38
CA ASP A 41 -7.30 -3.64 -26.49
C ASP A 41 -8.81 -3.66 -26.15
N ASP A 42 -9.69 -3.77 -27.14
CA ASP A 42 -11.14 -3.80 -26.93
C ASP A 42 -11.70 -5.23 -26.87
N ASN A 43 -11.04 -6.21 -27.50
CA ASN A 43 -11.49 -7.60 -27.49
C ASN A 43 -11.48 -8.21 -26.08
N ASP A 44 -10.73 -7.61 -25.16
CA ASP A 44 -10.69 -8.02 -23.76
C ASP A 44 -11.74 -7.34 -22.88
N ALA A 45 -12.46 -6.33 -23.39
CA ALA A 45 -13.57 -5.65 -22.73
C ALA A 45 -14.88 -5.84 -23.49
N PRO A 46 -15.50 -7.03 -23.40
CA PRO A 46 -16.69 -7.35 -24.16
C PRO A 46 -17.87 -6.42 -23.81
N GLY A 47 -18.67 -6.13 -24.82
CA GLY A 47 -19.84 -5.25 -24.71
C GLY A 47 -20.41 -4.87 -26.07
N PRO A 48 -21.66 -4.36 -26.14
CA PRO A 48 -22.16 -3.71 -27.34
C PRO A 48 -21.30 -2.50 -27.72
N ALA A 49 -21.18 -2.27 -29.02
CA ALA A 49 -20.50 -1.12 -29.62
C ALA A 49 -21.34 0.16 -29.52
N ASN A 50 -21.66 0.57 -28.30
CA ASN A 50 -22.36 1.81 -28.00
C ASN A 50 -21.77 2.47 -26.73
N LEU A 51 -22.16 3.72 -26.48
CA LEU A 51 -21.69 4.50 -25.34
C LEU A 51 -22.68 4.53 -24.17
N ASP A 52 -23.64 3.61 -24.15
CA ASP A 52 -24.59 3.46 -23.06
C ASP A 52 -24.01 2.48 -22.01
N PRO A 53 -23.60 2.96 -20.83
CA PRO A 53 -23.08 2.11 -19.76
C PRO A 53 -24.12 1.12 -19.21
N ASP A 54 -25.42 1.39 -19.40
CA ASP A 54 -26.50 0.54 -18.92
C ASP A 54 -27.00 -0.45 -19.98
N SER A 55 -26.43 -0.41 -21.20
CA SER A 55 -26.76 -1.36 -22.24
C SER A 55 -26.25 -2.76 -21.89
N LEU A 56 -27.18 -3.70 -21.75
CA LEU A 56 -26.92 -5.10 -21.45
C LEU A 56 -26.37 -5.83 -22.69
N ASP A 57 -25.42 -6.75 -22.48
CA ASP A 57 -25.01 -7.69 -23.53
C ASP A 57 -26.14 -8.69 -23.86
N ALA A 58 -26.21 -9.12 -25.12
CA ALA A 58 -27.21 -10.09 -25.58
C ALA A 58 -27.11 -11.46 -24.86
N ASP A 59 -25.94 -11.78 -24.29
CA ASP A 59 -25.66 -13.04 -23.57
C ASP A 59 -26.03 -13.03 -22.08
N VAL A 60 -26.53 -11.92 -21.52
CA VAL A 60 -26.79 -11.79 -20.05
C VAL A 60 -28.16 -12.31 -19.62
N GLY A 61 -28.89 -13.04 -20.49
CA GLY A 61 -30.06 -13.81 -20.08
C GLY A 61 -31.18 -13.01 -19.39
N ALA A 62 -31.33 -11.72 -19.70
CA ALA A 62 -32.43 -10.90 -19.19
C ALA A 62 -33.73 -11.22 -19.96
N ALA A 63 -34.31 -12.40 -19.72
CA ALA A 63 -35.64 -12.75 -20.20
C ALA A 63 -36.76 -12.04 -19.41
N ASP A 64 -36.43 -11.38 -18.30
CA ASP A 64 -37.35 -10.58 -17.50
C ASP A 64 -36.68 -9.24 -17.19
N GLY A 65 -37.23 -8.14 -17.72
CA GLY A 65 -36.63 -6.80 -17.79
C GLY A 65 -36.49 -6.08 -16.44
N THR A 66 -36.06 -6.78 -15.38
CA THR A 66 -36.07 -6.32 -13.99
C THR A 66 -34.69 -6.11 -13.37
N ILE A 67 -33.58 -6.48 -14.05
CA ILE A 67 -32.23 -6.35 -13.48
C ILE A 67 -31.49 -5.16 -14.11
N ASN A 68 -31.28 -4.11 -13.31
CA ASN A 68 -30.42 -2.96 -13.65
C ASN A 68 -28.95 -3.42 -13.78
N ALA A 69 -28.22 -2.97 -14.81
CA ALA A 69 -26.80 -3.30 -15.05
C ALA A 69 -25.90 -3.08 -13.81
N ILE A 70 -26.10 -2.00 -13.06
CA ILE A 70 -25.38 -1.73 -11.80
C ILE A 70 -25.63 -2.87 -10.78
N SER A 71 -26.90 -3.27 -10.60
CA SER A 71 -27.28 -4.29 -9.61
C SER A 71 -26.73 -5.68 -9.97
N HIS A 72 -26.65 -5.98 -11.27
CA HIS A 72 -26.06 -7.20 -11.77
C HIS A 72 -24.56 -7.27 -11.47
N LEU A 73 -23.80 -6.23 -11.83
CA LEU A 73 -22.35 -6.18 -11.58
C LEU A 73 -22.03 -6.15 -10.09
N GLN A 74 -22.82 -5.45 -9.27
CA GLN A 74 -22.68 -5.47 -7.81
C GLN A 74 -22.76 -6.92 -7.28
N LYS A 75 -23.76 -7.69 -7.72
CA LYS A 75 -23.93 -9.08 -7.30
C LYS A 75 -22.78 -9.98 -7.79
N ARG A 76 -22.34 -9.80 -9.03
CA ARG A 76 -21.19 -10.53 -9.58
C ARG A 76 -19.92 -10.26 -8.79
N ILE A 77 -19.59 -9.00 -8.51
CA ILE A 77 -18.44 -8.62 -7.67
C ILE A 77 -18.55 -9.28 -6.28
N ALA A 78 -19.71 -9.19 -5.63
CA ALA A 78 -19.88 -9.75 -4.29
C ALA A 78 -19.78 -11.29 -4.24
N THR A 79 -20.01 -11.97 -5.36
CA THR A 79 -20.03 -13.44 -5.43
C THR A 79 -18.73 -14.00 -5.99
N GLU A 80 -18.27 -13.51 -7.14
CA GLU A 80 -17.08 -14.03 -7.84
C GLU A 80 -15.78 -13.70 -7.11
N LEU A 81 -15.75 -12.66 -6.27
CA LEU A 81 -14.55 -12.34 -5.50
C LEU A 81 -14.36 -13.22 -4.25
N LEU A 82 -15.38 -14.02 -3.87
CA LEU A 82 -15.28 -14.92 -2.71
C LEU A 82 -14.22 -16.02 -2.90
N ASP A 83 -13.80 -16.28 -4.13
CA ASP A 83 -12.72 -17.21 -4.44
C ASP A 83 -11.33 -16.69 -4.00
N GLU A 84 -11.19 -15.38 -3.77
CA GLU A 84 -9.90 -14.72 -3.46
C GLU A 84 -9.89 -14.06 -2.07
N ILE A 85 -11.05 -13.54 -1.64
CA ILE A 85 -11.18 -12.71 -0.44
C ILE A 85 -12.40 -13.11 0.39
N ASP A 86 -12.44 -12.67 1.65
CA ASP A 86 -13.58 -12.92 2.54
C ASP A 86 -14.85 -12.15 2.10
N SER A 87 -15.99 -12.55 2.67
CA SER A 87 -17.31 -11.98 2.35
C SER A 87 -17.43 -10.49 2.66
N ASP A 88 -16.75 -10.01 3.70
CA ASP A 88 -16.83 -8.62 4.13
C ASP A 88 -16.09 -7.72 3.12
N GLN A 89 -14.92 -8.17 2.66
CA GLN A 89 -14.16 -7.50 1.61
C GLN A 89 -14.90 -7.51 0.27
N ALA A 90 -15.44 -8.66 -0.15
CA ALA A 90 -16.18 -8.77 -1.40
C ALA A 90 -17.40 -7.84 -1.41
N SER A 91 -18.11 -7.79 -0.27
CA SER A 91 -19.24 -6.86 -0.07
C SER A 91 -18.80 -5.40 -0.05
N MET A 92 -17.64 -5.07 0.51
CA MET A 92 -17.11 -3.71 0.50
C MET A 92 -16.72 -3.26 -0.91
N PHE A 93 -16.03 -4.10 -1.69
CA PHE A 93 -15.67 -3.76 -3.08
C PHE A 93 -16.91 -3.59 -3.96
N SER A 94 -17.95 -4.42 -3.78
CA SER A 94 -19.20 -4.25 -4.52
C SER A 94 -19.92 -2.95 -4.16
N ARG A 95 -19.95 -2.54 -2.88
CA ARG A 95 -20.52 -1.24 -2.47
C ARG A 95 -19.76 -0.05 -3.06
N ARG A 96 -18.42 -0.10 -3.09
CA ARG A 96 -17.61 0.97 -3.69
C ARG A 96 -17.85 1.10 -5.19
N PHE A 97 -17.94 -0.02 -5.91
CA PHE A 97 -18.29 -0.01 -7.33
C PHE A 97 -19.62 0.72 -7.57
N VAL A 98 -20.66 0.38 -6.80
CA VAL A 98 -21.98 1.04 -6.91
C VAL A 98 -21.88 2.52 -6.57
N SER A 99 -21.18 2.88 -5.50
CA SER A 99 -20.99 4.27 -5.09
C SER A 99 -20.35 5.11 -6.20
N VAL A 100 -19.23 4.66 -6.78
CA VAL A 100 -18.58 5.38 -7.88
C VAL A 100 -19.47 5.42 -9.12
N SER A 101 -20.11 4.30 -9.48
CA SER A 101 -20.99 4.28 -10.64
C SER A 101 -22.20 5.23 -10.48
N SER A 102 -22.75 5.35 -9.27
CA SER A 102 -23.86 6.27 -8.98
C SER A 102 -23.40 7.73 -8.93
N LEU A 103 -22.18 8.01 -8.47
CA LEU A 103 -21.63 9.37 -8.50
C LEU A 103 -21.36 9.88 -9.91
N LEU A 104 -21.13 8.98 -10.85
CA LEU A 104 -20.97 9.30 -12.27
C LEU A 104 -22.29 9.29 -13.06
N LEU A 105 -23.43 9.07 -12.39
CA LEU A 105 -24.75 9.29 -13.00
C LEU A 105 -24.97 10.79 -13.12
N ASN A 106 -24.90 11.30 -14.35
CA ASN A 106 -25.17 12.70 -14.62
C ASN A 106 -26.64 12.87 -15.05
N ASP A 107 -27.46 13.51 -14.21
CA ASP A 107 -28.87 13.84 -14.50
C ASP A 107 -29.02 15.11 -15.37
N GLU A 108 -27.95 15.87 -15.59
CA GLU A 108 -27.98 17.18 -16.28
C GLU A 108 -27.95 17.06 -17.81
N ALA A 109 -27.77 15.85 -18.37
CA ALA A 109 -27.64 15.63 -19.82
C ALA A 109 -28.99 15.63 -20.59
N LYS A 110 -30.07 16.17 -20.02
CA LYS A 110 -31.39 16.15 -20.67
C LYS A 110 -31.60 17.21 -21.76
N ASP A 111 -30.74 18.23 -21.84
CA ASP A 111 -30.97 19.36 -22.76
C ASP A 111 -30.06 19.39 -24.01
N ASP A 112 -29.00 18.59 -24.07
CA ASP A 112 -28.12 18.46 -25.24
C ASP A 112 -27.69 16.98 -25.33
N ASN A 113 -28.00 16.27 -26.42
CA ASN A 113 -27.63 14.85 -26.68
C ASN A 113 -26.09 14.59 -26.76
N LYS A 114 -25.26 15.29 -25.99
CA LYS A 114 -23.80 15.23 -26.00
C LYS A 114 -23.29 14.24 -24.95
N VAL A 115 -22.36 13.39 -25.35
CA VAL A 115 -21.65 12.46 -24.46
C VAL A 115 -20.79 13.25 -23.47
N THR A 116 -20.84 12.87 -22.19
CA THR A 116 -20.09 13.54 -21.12
C THR A 116 -18.87 12.73 -20.66
N THR A 117 -17.92 13.39 -20.00
CA THR A 117 -16.78 12.74 -19.33
C THR A 117 -17.26 11.70 -18.32
N ASP A 118 -18.24 12.03 -17.47
CA ASP A 118 -18.73 11.10 -16.45
C ASP A 118 -19.40 9.87 -17.07
N GLN A 119 -20.12 10.04 -18.18
CA GLN A 119 -20.70 8.93 -18.94
C GLN A 119 -19.60 7.98 -19.47
N LEU A 120 -18.53 8.51 -20.06
CA LEU A 120 -17.43 7.70 -20.57
C LEU A 120 -16.65 7.00 -19.45
N LEU A 121 -16.40 7.69 -18.33
CA LEU A 121 -15.77 7.09 -17.14
C LEU A 121 -16.65 5.98 -16.53
N ARG A 122 -17.97 6.19 -16.48
CA ARG A 122 -18.93 5.19 -16.00
C ARG A 122 -18.98 3.99 -16.94
N LEU A 123 -18.94 4.22 -18.25
CA LEU A 123 -18.84 3.16 -19.26
C LEU A 123 -17.57 2.33 -19.08
N ALA A 124 -16.40 2.98 -18.92
CA ALA A 124 -15.15 2.27 -18.64
C ALA A 124 -15.21 1.44 -17.37
N LEU A 125 -15.73 2.01 -16.28
CA LEU A 125 -15.92 1.30 -15.01
C LEU A 125 -16.72 0.00 -15.21
N HIS A 126 -17.82 0.05 -15.96
CA HIS A 126 -18.67 -1.11 -16.22
C HIS A 126 -18.00 -2.12 -17.14
N ARG A 127 -17.50 -1.68 -18.30
CA ARG A 127 -16.89 -2.55 -19.32
C ARG A 127 -15.63 -3.24 -18.80
N ARG A 128 -14.75 -2.50 -18.11
CA ARG A 128 -13.54 -3.07 -17.48
C ARG A 128 -13.87 -3.98 -16.29
N THR A 129 -14.97 -3.74 -15.58
CA THR A 129 -15.44 -4.67 -14.55
C THR A 129 -15.86 -6.00 -15.17
N VAL A 130 -16.64 -5.98 -16.26
CA VAL A 130 -17.02 -7.20 -16.98
C VAL A 130 -15.78 -7.95 -17.47
N GLN A 131 -14.84 -7.25 -18.10
CA GLN A 131 -13.55 -7.80 -18.50
C GLN A 131 -12.83 -8.54 -17.37
N ILE A 132 -12.65 -7.87 -16.22
CA ILE A 132 -11.90 -8.42 -15.09
C ILE A 132 -12.58 -9.68 -14.56
N LEU A 133 -13.90 -9.66 -14.42
CA LEU A 133 -14.66 -10.79 -13.88
C LEU A 133 -14.71 -11.97 -14.85
N SER A 134 -14.75 -11.70 -16.16
CA SER A 134 -14.87 -12.72 -17.21
C SER A 134 -13.54 -13.21 -17.79
N THR A 135 -12.40 -12.69 -17.34
CA THR A 135 -11.09 -13.07 -17.90
C THR A 135 -10.74 -14.54 -17.65
N LEU A 136 -10.23 -15.22 -18.68
CA LEU A 136 -9.73 -16.60 -18.62
C LEU A 136 -8.19 -16.65 -18.58
N ASP A 137 -7.53 -15.49 -18.50
CA ASP A 137 -6.08 -15.44 -18.40
C ASP A 137 -5.60 -16.15 -17.13
N SER A 138 -4.62 -17.05 -17.26
CA SER A 138 -4.17 -17.93 -16.17
C SER A 138 -3.62 -17.20 -14.94
N VAL A 139 -3.20 -15.95 -15.11
CA VAL A 139 -2.66 -15.08 -14.06
C VAL A 139 -3.71 -14.09 -13.58
N LEU A 140 -4.35 -13.35 -14.50
CA LEU A 140 -5.30 -12.29 -14.13
C LEU A 140 -6.59 -12.84 -13.53
N SER A 141 -7.00 -14.06 -13.89
CA SER A 141 -8.20 -14.72 -13.34
C SER A 141 -8.11 -15.03 -11.85
N LYS A 142 -6.90 -14.99 -11.26
CA LYS A 142 -6.64 -15.22 -9.83
C LYS A 142 -6.41 -13.93 -9.04
N ARG A 143 -6.66 -12.78 -9.66
CA ARG A 143 -6.39 -11.44 -9.10
C ARG A 143 -7.57 -10.49 -9.28
N LYS A 144 -8.78 -11.01 -9.48
CA LYS A 144 -9.98 -10.22 -9.74
C LYS A 144 -10.23 -9.20 -8.64
N ALA A 145 -10.08 -9.58 -7.36
CA ALA A 145 -10.33 -8.71 -6.22
C ALA A 145 -9.38 -7.50 -6.20
N LEU A 146 -8.10 -7.75 -6.46
CA LEU A 146 -7.07 -6.72 -6.58
C LEU A 146 -7.39 -5.73 -7.70
N ARG A 147 -7.73 -6.27 -8.88
CA ARG A 147 -8.00 -5.47 -10.08
C ARG A 147 -9.28 -4.66 -9.98
N ILE A 148 -10.37 -5.23 -9.43
CA ILE A 148 -11.61 -4.50 -9.16
C ILE A 148 -11.37 -3.35 -8.18
N ARG A 149 -10.62 -3.59 -7.10
CA ARG A 149 -10.24 -2.54 -6.15
C ARG A 149 -9.49 -1.41 -6.86
N ALA A 150 -8.47 -1.75 -7.65
CA ALA A 150 -7.65 -0.79 -8.36
C ALA A 150 -8.46 0.01 -9.40
N LEU A 151 -9.33 -0.66 -10.18
CA LEU A 151 -10.18 -0.02 -11.19
C LEU A 151 -11.13 1.00 -10.57
N VAL A 152 -11.79 0.66 -9.47
CA VAL A 152 -12.74 1.56 -8.80
C VAL A 152 -12.01 2.78 -8.23
N ASP A 153 -10.88 2.59 -7.55
CA ASP A 153 -10.07 3.70 -7.02
C ASP A 153 -9.49 4.55 -8.19
N PHE A 154 -9.14 3.94 -9.33
CA PHE A 154 -8.63 4.63 -10.52
C PHE A 154 -9.68 5.50 -11.21
N ILE A 155 -10.83 4.92 -11.59
CA ILE A 155 -11.90 5.69 -12.25
C ILE A 155 -12.35 6.84 -11.36
N TRP A 156 -12.45 6.60 -10.05
CA TRP A 156 -12.74 7.64 -9.09
C TRP A 156 -11.67 8.74 -9.06
N SER A 157 -10.39 8.38 -9.01
CA SER A 157 -9.30 9.36 -9.03
C SER A 157 -9.33 10.20 -10.32
N GLN A 158 -9.55 9.56 -11.46
CA GLN A 158 -9.59 10.23 -12.76
C GLN A 158 -10.80 11.14 -12.93
N SER A 159 -11.98 10.77 -12.41
CA SER A 159 -13.15 11.66 -12.43
C SER A 159 -12.87 12.96 -11.69
N LEU A 160 -12.15 12.89 -10.57
CA LEU A 160 -11.77 14.05 -9.78
C LEU A 160 -10.74 14.93 -10.48
N VAL A 161 -9.66 14.33 -10.97
CA VAL A 161 -8.58 15.05 -11.67
C VAL A 161 -9.11 15.76 -12.92
N LEU A 162 -9.94 15.07 -13.71
CA LEU A 162 -10.52 15.65 -14.92
C LEU A 162 -11.53 16.77 -14.60
N ASN A 163 -12.29 16.66 -13.51
CA ASN A 163 -13.19 17.73 -13.07
C ASN A 163 -12.43 18.96 -12.55
N LEU A 164 -11.29 18.78 -11.87
CA LEU A 164 -10.41 19.89 -11.48
C LEU A 164 -9.87 20.63 -12.71
N LYS A 165 -9.41 19.90 -13.73
CA LYS A 165 -8.90 20.47 -14.98
C LYS A 165 -9.94 21.30 -15.74
N LYS A 166 -11.24 21.01 -15.60
CA LYS A 166 -12.33 21.79 -16.23
C LYS A 166 -12.63 23.11 -15.53
N SER A 167 -12.23 23.28 -14.27
CA SER A 167 -12.60 24.46 -13.49
C SER A 167 -11.88 25.71 -14.01
N SER A 168 -12.61 26.72 -14.47
CA SER A 168 -12.05 27.99 -14.94
C SER A 168 -11.29 28.78 -13.85
N PHE A 169 -11.39 28.36 -12.59
CA PHE A 169 -10.68 28.93 -11.45
C PHE A 169 -9.39 28.17 -11.11
N ASN A 170 -9.01 27.13 -11.86
CA ASN A 170 -7.86 26.30 -11.53
C ASN A 170 -6.53 27.08 -11.57
N ASP A 171 -6.38 28.00 -12.53
CA ASP A 171 -5.17 28.82 -12.72
C ASP A 171 -4.91 29.82 -11.58
N GLN A 172 -5.90 30.07 -10.71
CA GLN A 172 -5.78 30.99 -9.56
C GLN A 172 -5.47 30.26 -8.24
N ARG A 173 -5.52 28.93 -8.23
CA ARG A 173 -5.31 28.12 -7.01
C ARG A 173 -3.82 27.78 -6.85
N PRO A 174 -3.28 27.77 -5.62
CA PRO A 174 -1.93 27.33 -5.40
C PRO A 174 -1.79 25.83 -5.69
N THR A 175 -0.61 25.40 -6.12
CA THR A 175 -0.24 23.98 -6.10
C THR A 175 -0.12 23.49 -4.66
N LEU A 176 -0.12 22.18 -4.45
CA LEU A 176 0.09 21.60 -3.12
C LEU A 176 1.40 22.08 -2.50
N ILE A 177 2.48 22.13 -3.30
CA ILE A 177 3.80 22.57 -2.84
C ILE A 177 3.78 24.04 -2.40
N GLN A 178 3.10 24.91 -3.15
CA GLN A 178 2.93 26.31 -2.79
C GLN A 178 2.14 26.44 -1.48
N LEU A 179 1.01 25.74 -1.37
CA LEU A 179 0.17 25.73 -0.18
C LEU A 179 0.94 25.25 1.06
N ALA A 180 1.66 24.14 0.95
CA ALA A 180 2.47 23.57 2.04
C ALA A 180 3.61 24.51 2.45
N SER A 181 4.25 25.19 1.49
CA SER A 181 5.32 26.15 1.75
C SER A 181 4.81 27.41 2.47
N GLU A 182 3.62 27.91 2.10
CA GLU A 182 3.00 29.08 2.72
C GLU A 182 2.51 28.81 4.15
N GLN A 183 1.85 27.66 4.36
CA GLN A 183 1.33 27.28 5.67
C GLN A 183 2.41 26.70 6.60
N GLY A 184 3.44 26.05 6.04
CA GLY A 184 4.59 25.52 6.77
C GLY A 184 5.39 26.60 7.51
N LYS A 185 5.51 27.80 6.92
CA LYS A 185 6.18 28.97 7.54
C LYS A 185 5.46 29.50 8.78
N LYS A 186 4.16 29.19 8.95
CA LYS A 186 3.34 29.62 10.10
C LYS A 186 3.31 28.59 11.24
N SER A 187 3.78 27.36 11.00
CA SER A 187 3.54 26.19 11.87
C SER A 187 4.51 26.00 13.05
N SER A 188 5.47 26.90 13.29
CA SER A 188 6.41 26.80 14.42
C SER A 188 5.77 27.02 15.80
N SER A 189 4.49 27.38 15.87
CA SER A 189 3.78 27.74 17.12
C SER A 189 2.90 26.65 17.73
N ASN A 190 2.69 25.50 17.07
CA ASN A 190 1.76 24.46 17.52
C ASN A 190 2.46 23.32 18.28
N GLU A 191 3.30 23.66 19.25
CA GLU A 191 3.91 22.67 20.14
C GLU A 191 2.86 22.15 21.13
N PHE A 192 2.61 20.83 21.14
CA PHE A 192 1.64 20.20 22.05
C PHE A 192 2.32 19.34 23.13
N SER A 193 3.63 19.12 23.01
CA SER A 193 4.50 18.50 24.00
C SER A 193 5.95 18.88 23.66
N PRO A 194 6.88 18.99 24.63
CA PRO A 194 8.25 19.43 24.35
C PRO A 194 8.94 18.66 23.20
N GLY A 195 9.26 19.37 22.12
CA GLY A 195 9.84 18.84 20.90
C GLY A 195 8.86 18.17 19.92
N PHE A 196 7.55 18.20 20.19
CA PHE A 196 6.49 17.66 19.34
C PHE A 196 5.52 18.74 18.88
N TYR A 197 5.36 18.85 17.57
CA TYR A 197 4.55 19.87 16.91
C TYR A 197 3.54 19.20 15.97
N HIS A 198 2.31 19.69 15.96
CA HIS A 198 1.28 19.22 15.02
C HIS A 198 0.69 20.40 14.26
N SER A 199 0.53 20.23 12.95
CA SER A 199 -0.22 21.19 12.13
C SER A 199 -1.04 20.47 11.08
N THR A 200 -1.95 21.23 10.48
CA THR A 200 -2.81 20.76 9.40
C THR A 200 -2.62 21.67 8.21
N THR A 201 -2.37 21.08 7.03
CA THR A 201 -2.42 21.76 5.75
C THR A 201 -3.73 21.42 5.07
N GLU A 202 -4.57 22.43 4.85
CA GLU A 202 -5.87 22.26 4.19
C GLU A 202 -6.14 23.38 3.18
N GLY A 203 -6.91 23.04 2.14
CA GLY A 203 -7.29 23.96 1.08
C GLY A 203 -7.47 23.25 -0.26
N THR A 204 -7.99 23.97 -1.25
CA THR A 204 -8.17 23.44 -2.60
C THR A 204 -6.97 23.78 -3.46
N THR A 205 -6.26 22.76 -3.95
CA THR A 205 -5.09 22.94 -4.82
C THR A 205 -5.45 22.73 -6.29
N SER A 206 -4.60 23.24 -7.18
CA SER A 206 -4.78 23.11 -8.64
C SER A 206 -4.41 21.74 -9.20
N ASP A 207 -3.64 20.95 -8.45
CA ASP A 207 -3.05 19.66 -8.83
C ASP A 207 -3.72 18.44 -8.17
N PHE A 208 -4.32 18.58 -6.98
CA PHE A 208 -4.89 17.46 -6.21
C PHE A 208 -6.29 17.74 -5.62
N GLY A 209 -6.88 18.93 -5.82
CA GLY A 209 -8.21 19.29 -5.32
C GLY A 209 -8.22 19.42 -3.79
N PRO A 210 -9.36 19.51 -3.08
CA PRO A 210 -9.30 19.76 -1.64
C PRO A 210 -8.39 18.73 -0.97
N VAL A 211 -7.39 19.23 -0.25
CA VAL A 211 -6.45 18.44 0.53
C VAL A 211 -6.70 18.70 2.01
N HIS A 212 -6.49 17.67 2.82
CA HIS A 212 -6.43 17.79 4.27
C HIS A 212 -5.31 16.87 4.77
N ILE A 213 -4.23 17.47 5.24
CA ILE A 213 -2.99 16.77 5.55
C ILE A 213 -2.58 17.10 6.98
N ASN A 214 -2.43 16.08 7.80
CA ASN A 214 -1.89 16.22 9.15
C ASN A 214 -0.38 16.03 9.12
N ILE A 215 0.36 16.96 9.74
CA ILE A 215 1.81 16.97 9.79
C ILE A 215 2.24 16.90 11.25
N LEU A 216 2.96 15.85 11.62
CA LEU A 216 3.61 15.71 12.92
C LEU A 216 5.11 15.94 12.74
N ARG A 217 5.67 16.90 13.46
CA ARG A 217 7.12 17.15 13.52
C ARG A 217 7.66 16.83 14.90
N ILE A 218 8.77 16.12 14.95
CA ILE A 218 9.42 15.71 16.19
C ILE A 218 10.89 16.13 16.13
N ASN A 219 11.28 17.16 16.90
CA ASN A 219 12.69 17.52 17.07
C ASN A 219 13.36 16.44 17.93
N LEU A 220 14.28 15.67 17.35
CA LEU A 220 14.83 14.47 17.99
C LEU A 220 15.73 14.78 19.19
N LYS A 221 16.30 15.98 19.25
CA LYS A 221 17.16 16.41 20.35
C LYS A 221 16.34 16.92 21.53
N SER A 222 15.46 17.90 21.32
CA SER A 222 14.69 18.51 22.41
C SER A 222 13.65 17.56 23.01
N SER A 223 13.11 16.63 22.23
CA SER A 223 12.17 15.61 22.72
C SER A 223 12.85 14.40 23.38
N SER A 224 14.15 14.19 23.10
CA SER A 224 14.84 12.92 23.39
C SER A 224 14.01 11.70 22.94
N CYS A 225 13.38 11.79 21.75
CA CYS A 225 12.35 10.86 21.30
C CYS A 225 12.82 9.40 21.32
N ARG A 226 12.04 8.55 21.98
CA ARG A 226 12.15 7.10 21.90
C ARG A 226 11.06 6.59 20.99
N MET A 227 11.44 5.77 20.01
CA MET A 227 10.51 5.16 19.08
C MET A 227 10.24 3.73 19.53
N LYS A 228 8.99 3.29 19.43
CA LYS A 228 8.63 1.88 19.56
C LYS A 228 7.84 1.43 18.34
N CYS A 229 8.35 0.44 17.63
CA CYS A 229 7.66 -0.23 16.54
C CYS A 229 6.98 -1.46 17.13
N ILE A 230 5.72 -1.73 16.81
CA ILE A 230 4.97 -2.82 17.45
C ILE A 230 4.00 -3.52 16.49
N ASP A 231 3.86 -4.84 16.67
CA ASP A 231 2.71 -5.59 16.19
C ASP A 231 1.50 -5.29 17.10
N ALA A 232 0.62 -4.43 16.62
CA ALA A 232 -0.54 -3.93 17.37
C ALA A 232 -1.60 -5.02 17.60
N ARG A 233 -1.59 -6.10 16.81
CA ARG A 233 -2.59 -7.18 16.88
C ARG A 233 -2.57 -7.93 18.20
N ASN A 234 -1.40 -7.99 18.82
CA ASN A 234 -1.21 -8.64 20.11
C ASN A 234 -1.58 -7.76 21.31
N THR A 235 -1.92 -6.48 21.10
CA THR A 235 -2.18 -5.51 22.19
C THR A 235 -3.48 -4.73 22.02
N SER A 236 -3.63 -4.00 20.92
CA SER A 236 -4.78 -3.17 20.58
C SER A 236 -4.63 -2.66 19.16
N THR A 237 -5.59 -2.97 18.29
CA THR A 237 -5.62 -2.45 16.93
C THR A 237 -6.31 -1.09 16.79
N ASP A 238 -6.88 -0.57 17.89
CA ASP A 238 -7.22 0.85 18.02
C ASP A 238 -5.98 1.65 18.42
N LEU A 239 -5.53 2.56 17.53
CA LEU A 239 -4.27 3.28 17.70
C LEU A 239 -4.30 4.26 18.88
N SER A 240 -5.45 4.89 19.17
CA SER A 240 -5.61 5.75 20.35
C SER A 240 -5.41 4.98 21.65
N THR A 241 -6.09 3.84 21.77
CA THR A 241 -5.98 2.96 22.93
C THR A 241 -4.56 2.38 23.06
N LEU A 242 -3.92 2.04 21.94
CA LEU A 242 -2.54 1.57 21.94
C LEU A 242 -1.57 2.66 22.42
N ALA A 243 -1.73 3.89 21.92
CA ALA A 243 -0.91 5.03 22.32
C ALA A 243 -1.06 5.36 23.81
N GLU A 244 -2.29 5.29 24.33
CA GLU A 244 -2.58 5.44 25.76
C GLU A 244 -1.90 4.35 26.60
N LYS A 245 -2.11 3.08 26.26
CA LYS A 245 -1.50 1.93 26.97
C LYS A 245 0.03 2.01 27.00
N MET A 246 0.64 2.55 25.96
CA MET A 246 2.10 2.63 25.81
C MET A 246 2.68 3.95 26.32
N GLY A 247 1.85 4.90 26.78
CA GLY A 247 2.30 6.21 27.25
C GLY A 247 2.98 7.05 26.16
N ALA A 248 2.55 6.89 24.90
CA ALA A 248 3.11 7.62 23.77
C ALA A 248 2.64 9.08 23.77
N VAL A 249 3.47 10.00 23.29
CA VAL A 249 3.09 11.41 23.05
C VAL A 249 2.30 11.52 21.74
N ALA A 250 2.71 10.74 20.74
CA ALA A 250 2.06 10.62 19.45
C ALA A 250 2.25 9.21 18.88
N ALA A 251 1.40 8.82 17.94
CA ALA A 251 1.49 7.53 17.28
C ALA A 251 0.99 7.61 15.83
N ILE A 252 1.56 6.77 14.96
CA ILE A 252 1.13 6.61 13.57
C ILE A 252 0.95 5.12 13.23
N SER A 253 0.16 4.83 12.22
CA SER A 253 0.13 3.49 11.61
C SER A 253 1.49 3.14 11.01
N GLY A 254 1.81 1.84 11.01
CA GLY A 254 3.11 1.31 10.60
C GLY A 254 3.18 0.83 9.16
N GLY A 255 3.84 -0.32 8.99
CA GLY A 255 4.12 -0.96 7.70
C GLY A 255 2.96 -1.78 7.14
N PHE A 256 3.23 -2.39 5.99
CA PHE A 256 2.27 -3.23 5.26
C PHE A 256 1.94 -4.52 5.99
N PHE A 257 0.83 -5.14 5.60
CA PHE A 257 0.38 -6.44 6.07
C PHE A 257 -0.28 -7.23 4.96
N LEU A 258 -0.31 -8.55 5.10
CA LEU A 258 -1.03 -9.46 4.19
C LEU A 258 -2.52 -9.18 4.25
N TYR A 259 -3.18 -8.97 3.13
CA TYR A 259 -4.59 -8.61 3.17
C TYR A 259 -5.44 -9.22 2.06
N SER A 260 -5.14 -8.89 0.80
CA SER A 260 -5.95 -9.28 -0.36
C SER A 260 -5.20 -10.26 -1.27
N GLU A 261 -4.02 -10.72 -0.84
CA GLU A 261 -3.30 -11.76 -1.56
C GLU A 261 -4.11 -13.08 -1.57
N PRO A 262 -4.23 -13.74 -2.72
CA PRO A 262 -5.07 -14.93 -2.87
C PRO A 262 -4.42 -16.20 -2.29
N ASP A 263 -3.10 -16.24 -2.18
CA ASP A 263 -2.28 -17.40 -1.79
C ASP A 263 -1.70 -17.30 -0.37
N ILE A 264 -2.42 -16.65 0.56
CA ILE A 264 -2.03 -16.61 1.97
C ILE A 264 -2.24 -17.99 2.60
N ALA A 265 -1.14 -18.72 2.81
CA ALA A 265 -1.12 -20.04 3.43
C ALA A 265 -0.44 -20.04 4.80
N LEU A 266 -0.84 -20.98 5.67
CA LEU A 266 -0.23 -21.18 6.97
C LEU A 266 1.30 -21.39 6.86
N PRO A 267 2.09 -20.89 7.82
CA PRO A 267 1.67 -20.25 9.07
C PRO A 267 1.22 -18.78 8.91
N SER A 268 1.41 -18.19 7.72
CA SER A 268 0.96 -16.82 7.45
C SER A 268 -0.57 -16.71 7.53
N LYS A 269 -1.04 -15.56 7.98
CA LYS A 269 -2.46 -15.22 8.15
C LYS A 269 -2.73 -13.84 7.57
N ARG A 270 -3.98 -13.60 7.19
CA ARG A 270 -4.44 -12.24 6.89
C ARG A 270 -4.12 -11.36 8.10
N THR A 271 -3.65 -10.14 7.83
CA THR A 271 -3.15 -9.12 8.76
C THR A 271 -1.74 -9.32 9.30
N ASP A 272 -1.02 -10.39 8.93
CA ASP A 272 0.40 -10.53 9.29
C ASP A 272 1.24 -9.38 8.70
N PRO A 273 2.14 -8.77 9.48
CA PRO A 273 3.02 -7.73 9.00
C PRO A 273 3.96 -8.26 7.93
N VAL A 274 4.31 -7.39 6.98
CA VAL A 274 5.16 -7.74 5.84
C VAL A 274 6.46 -6.93 5.90
N GLY A 275 7.59 -7.64 5.92
CA GLY A 275 8.93 -7.06 5.99
C GLY A 275 9.45 -6.88 7.42
N LEU A 276 10.52 -6.11 7.55
CA LEU A 276 11.24 -5.92 8.81
C LEU A 276 10.30 -5.39 9.91
N LEU A 277 10.30 -6.05 11.07
CA LEU A 277 9.70 -5.56 12.29
C LEU A 277 10.60 -5.93 13.47
N VAL A 278 11.16 -4.92 14.12
CA VAL A 278 12.01 -5.06 15.31
C VAL A 278 11.37 -4.29 16.46
N THR A 279 11.19 -4.95 17.60
CA THR A 279 10.67 -4.35 18.84
C THR A 279 11.64 -4.61 19.97
N ASP A 280 12.14 -3.55 20.61
CA ASP A 280 13.07 -3.64 21.74
C ASP A 280 14.28 -4.59 21.50
N GLY A 281 14.80 -4.61 20.28
CA GLY A 281 15.93 -5.44 19.82
C GLY A 281 15.55 -6.84 19.34
N GLU A 282 14.30 -7.26 19.50
CA GLU A 282 13.80 -8.55 19.02
C GLU A 282 13.26 -8.44 17.58
N VAL A 283 13.72 -9.32 16.70
CA VAL A 283 13.27 -9.40 15.30
C VAL A 283 12.01 -10.25 15.21
N LEU A 284 10.85 -9.60 15.17
CA LEU A 284 9.55 -10.26 15.01
C LEU A 284 9.26 -10.60 13.55
N GLY A 285 9.71 -9.74 12.62
CA GLY A 285 9.65 -9.95 11.18
C GLY A 285 11.03 -9.72 10.58
N PRO A 286 11.63 -10.70 9.88
CA PRO A 286 12.92 -10.49 9.21
C PRO A 286 12.78 -9.51 8.03
N PRO A 287 13.87 -8.88 7.57
CA PRO A 287 13.87 -8.00 6.41
C PRO A 287 13.77 -8.79 5.09
N VAL A 288 12.72 -9.60 4.94
CA VAL A 288 12.49 -10.50 3.80
C VAL A 288 12.69 -9.78 2.47
N PHE A 289 12.23 -8.54 2.41
CA PHE A 289 12.33 -7.63 1.27
C PHE A 289 13.26 -6.48 1.63
N ARG A 290 14.08 -6.03 0.67
CA ARG A 290 15.01 -4.90 0.78
C ARG A 290 14.29 -3.54 0.73
N ARG A 291 13.31 -3.37 1.62
CA ARG A 291 12.46 -2.18 1.67
C ARG A 291 13.05 -1.09 2.53
N ALA A 292 12.73 0.16 2.20
CA ALA A 292 12.87 1.26 3.12
C ALA A 292 12.20 0.92 4.47
N ALA A 293 12.92 1.20 5.54
CA ALA A 293 12.49 1.03 6.92
C ALA A 293 12.90 2.25 7.74
N ILE A 294 12.02 2.66 8.65
CA ILE A 294 12.39 3.57 9.73
C ILE A 294 12.96 2.75 10.89
N ALA A 295 14.09 3.17 11.41
CA ALA A 295 14.83 2.46 12.44
C ALA A 295 15.34 3.41 13.53
N GLN A 296 15.34 2.93 14.78
CA GLN A 296 16.03 3.51 15.91
C GLN A 296 17.13 2.54 16.35
N GLN A 297 18.36 3.03 16.37
CA GLN A 297 19.54 2.29 16.81
C GLN A 297 20.11 2.85 18.10
N LYS A 298 20.63 1.96 18.94
CA LYS A 298 21.44 2.35 20.09
C LYS A 298 22.89 2.51 19.63
N THR A 299 23.50 3.67 19.87
CA THR A 299 24.92 3.86 19.55
C THR A 299 25.80 3.12 20.55
N SER A 300 26.87 2.46 20.06
CA SER A 300 27.79 1.66 20.87
C SER A 300 28.79 2.47 21.72
N GLY A 301 28.45 3.73 22.05
CA GLY A 301 29.32 4.69 22.76
C GLY A 301 29.01 4.87 24.25
N GLN A 302 29.82 5.67 24.96
CA GLN A 302 29.64 5.96 26.41
C GLN A 302 28.37 6.74 26.74
N ASN A 303 27.76 7.41 25.75
CA ASN A 303 26.46 8.04 25.89
C ASN A 303 25.43 7.12 25.21
N ASP A 304 24.37 6.72 25.93
CA ASP A 304 23.22 5.93 25.45
C ASP A 304 22.38 6.69 24.39
N GLU A 305 23.03 7.28 23.39
CA GLU A 305 22.39 8.04 22.33
C GLU A 305 21.67 7.11 21.36
N ARG A 306 20.42 7.46 21.06
CA ARG A 306 19.59 6.74 20.10
C ARG A 306 19.49 7.56 18.82
N ARG A 307 19.78 6.92 17.69
CA ARG A 307 19.68 7.55 16.37
C ARG A 307 18.48 7.00 15.63
N ILE A 308 17.56 7.87 15.20
CA ILE A 308 16.52 7.52 14.24
C ILE A 308 17.05 7.76 12.82
N MET A 309 16.78 6.81 11.92
CA MET A 309 17.20 6.85 10.52
C MET A 309 16.18 6.18 9.61
N LEU A 310 16.30 6.46 8.31
CA LEU A 310 15.62 5.73 7.24
C LEU A 310 16.68 4.98 6.43
N SER A 311 16.49 3.68 6.20
CA SER A 311 17.42 2.85 5.43
C SER A 311 16.68 1.77 4.66
N ARG A 312 17.22 1.33 3.52
CA ARG A 312 16.76 0.10 2.87
C ARG A 312 17.43 -1.07 3.54
N ILE A 313 16.66 -1.97 4.14
CA ILE A 313 17.18 -3.10 4.90
C ILE A 313 16.59 -4.38 4.30
N GLY A 314 17.45 -5.26 3.79
CA GLY A 314 17.10 -6.55 3.21
C GLY A 314 17.82 -7.69 3.92
N MET A 315 17.73 -8.90 3.34
CA MET A 315 18.41 -10.09 3.86
C MET A 315 19.92 -10.11 3.61
N ASP A 316 20.42 -9.26 2.71
CA ASP A 316 21.86 -9.17 2.40
C ASP A 316 22.69 -8.94 3.67
N GLY A 317 23.62 -9.85 3.96
CA GLY A 317 24.47 -9.79 5.15
C GLY A 317 23.78 -10.20 6.46
N VAL A 318 22.55 -10.68 6.43
CA VAL A 318 21.86 -11.20 7.62
C VAL A 318 22.32 -12.64 7.87
N THR A 319 22.74 -12.93 9.09
CA THR A 319 22.98 -14.32 9.54
C THR A 319 21.71 -14.89 10.14
N CYS A 320 21.21 -15.96 9.53
CA CYS A 320 20.13 -16.78 10.05
C CYS A 320 20.71 -17.87 10.96
N ILE A 321 20.31 -17.87 12.22
CA ILE A 321 20.74 -18.84 13.22
C ILE A 321 19.56 -19.79 13.45
N CYS A 322 19.64 -20.96 12.83
CA CYS A 322 18.65 -22.03 12.92
C CYS A 322 18.98 -22.91 14.13
N SER A 323 18.03 -23.09 15.04
CA SER A 323 18.18 -23.85 16.28
C SER A 323 17.02 -24.82 16.47
N TRP A 324 17.29 -25.99 17.02
CA TRP A 324 16.28 -27.00 17.31
C TRP A 324 16.62 -27.75 18.60
N GLY A 325 15.58 -28.21 19.30
CA GLY A 325 15.68 -28.94 20.56
C GLY A 325 15.15 -30.38 20.45
N GLY A 326 15.31 -31.17 21.52
CA GLY A 326 14.84 -32.56 21.59
C GLY A 326 15.95 -33.53 22.06
N GLN A 327 15.89 -34.80 21.63
CA GLN A 327 16.97 -35.77 21.88
C GLN A 327 18.29 -35.39 21.20
N LEU A 328 18.23 -34.59 20.14
CA LEU A 328 19.39 -34.03 19.44
C LEU A 328 19.19 -32.52 19.31
N SER A 329 19.86 -31.73 20.15
CA SER A 329 19.91 -30.28 19.99
C SER A 329 21.01 -29.89 19.01
N GLY A 330 20.78 -28.85 18.22
CA GLY A 330 21.85 -28.29 17.41
C GLY A 330 21.57 -26.88 16.94
N THR A 331 22.58 -26.31 16.30
CA THR A 331 22.53 -24.96 15.74
C THR A 331 23.27 -24.95 14.41
N LEU A 332 22.71 -24.23 13.45
CA LEU A 332 23.28 -23.99 12.13
C LEU A 332 23.22 -22.48 11.87
N GLN A 333 24.35 -21.89 11.46
CA GLN A 333 24.42 -20.49 11.08
C GLN A 333 24.57 -20.41 9.55
N LEU A 334 23.68 -19.65 8.92
CA LEU A 334 23.66 -19.41 7.49
C LEU A 334 23.73 -17.90 7.29
N ALA A 335 24.89 -17.39 6.91
CA ALA A 335 25.04 -15.98 6.54
C ALA A 335 24.59 -15.82 5.09
N VAL A 336 23.55 -14.99 4.89
CA VAL A 336 23.04 -14.70 3.55
C VAL A 336 24.09 -13.90 2.81
N ASP A 337 24.44 -14.41 1.64
CA ASP A 337 25.58 -13.96 0.88
C ASP A 337 25.41 -12.53 0.38
N ILE A 338 26.46 -11.72 0.55
CA ILE A 338 26.63 -10.46 -0.16
C ILE A 338 27.64 -10.79 -1.26
N ASP A 339 27.22 -10.72 -2.53
CA ASP A 339 28.09 -10.88 -3.71
C ASP A 339 28.61 -12.30 -4.03
N GLY A 340 28.14 -13.37 -3.38
CA GLY A 340 28.36 -14.76 -3.84
C GLY A 340 29.58 -15.49 -3.24
N THR A 341 30.04 -15.06 -2.06
CA THR A 341 31.22 -15.58 -1.35
C THR A 341 30.98 -16.79 -0.43
N GLU A 342 29.80 -16.93 0.18
CA GLU A 342 29.49 -18.01 1.14
C GLU A 342 28.52 -19.08 0.59
N GLY A 343 27.89 -18.82 -0.57
CA GLY A 343 27.06 -19.80 -1.28
C GLY A 343 25.70 -20.08 -0.64
N VAL A 344 25.23 -19.17 0.24
CA VAL A 344 23.87 -19.19 0.81
C VAL A 344 23.03 -18.12 0.12
N THR A 345 22.04 -18.54 -0.67
CA THR A 345 21.16 -17.61 -1.40
C THR A 345 19.82 -17.47 -0.69
N CYS A 346 19.33 -16.23 -0.57
CA CYS A 346 17.99 -15.95 -0.11
C CYS A 346 17.07 -15.63 -1.30
N ILE A 347 15.97 -16.36 -1.43
CA ILE A 347 15.00 -16.17 -2.52
C ILE A 347 13.62 -15.89 -1.91
N HIS A 348 13.06 -14.73 -2.24
CA HIS A 348 11.72 -14.29 -1.81
C HIS A 348 10.84 -13.98 -3.03
N ARG A 349 9.56 -13.66 -2.80
CA ARG A 349 8.56 -13.41 -3.87
C ARG A 349 8.84 -12.21 -4.79
N GLY A 350 9.69 -11.28 -4.35
CA GLY A 350 10.25 -10.23 -5.21
C GLY A 350 11.19 -10.75 -6.32
N ILE A 351 11.74 -11.95 -6.15
CA ILE A 351 12.68 -12.59 -7.09
C ILE A 351 11.98 -13.72 -7.85
N SER A 352 11.36 -14.67 -7.14
CA SER A 352 10.70 -15.84 -7.73
C SER A 352 9.61 -16.40 -6.82
N GLU A 353 8.60 -17.05 -7.40
CA GLU A 353 7.57 -17.79 -6.66
C GLU A 353 8.05 -19.16 -6.20
N GLU A 354 9.09 -19.68 -6.85
CA GLU A 354 9.55 -21.06 -6.69
C GLU A 354 11.07 -21.15 -6.87
N VAL A 355 11.67 -22.15 -6.23
CA VAL A 355 13.10 -22.44 -6.28
C VAL A 355 13.32 -23.84 -6.80
N MET A 356 14.30 -23.99 -7.69
CA MET A 356 14.80 -25.27 -8.18
C MET A 356 16.10 -25.59 -7.47
N LEU A 357 16.15 -26.72 -6.77
CA LEU A 357 17.33 -27.19 -6.05
C LEU A 357 18.16 -28.10 -6.94
N GLU A 358 19.45 -27.82 -7.04
CA GLU A 358 20.44 -28.62 -7.75
C GLU A 358 20.99 -29.74 -6.87
N ASP A 359 21.73 -30.69 -7.47
CA ASP A 359 22.32 -31.79 -6.71
C ASP A 359 23.21 -31.28 -5.57
N ARG A 360 23.15 -31.97 -4.41
CA ARG A 360 23.85 -31.59 -3.16
C ARG A 360 23.41 -30.25 -2.55
N GLN A 361 22.34 -29.62 -3.03
CA GLN A 361 21.77 -28.44 -2.37
C GLN A 361 20.69 -28.82 -1.34
N CYS A 362 20.64 -28.01 -0.28
CA CYS A 362 19.61 -28.02 0.73
C CYS A 362 18.82 -26.70 0.69
N ALA A 363 17.59 -26.72 1.19
CA ALA A 363 16.80 -25.52 1.32
C ALA A 363 15.86 -25.52 2.52
N PHE A 364 15.67 -24.34 3.10
CA PHE A 364 14.72 -24.04 4.16
C PHE A 364 13.76 -22.94 3.71
N ALA A 365 12.45 -23.23 3.66
CA ALA A 365 11.42 -22.21 3.55
C ALA A 365 11.14 -21.68 4.95
N ILE A 366 11.20 -20.37 5.12
CA ILE A 366 11.12 -19.70 6.41
C ILE A 366 10.01 -18.65 6.35
N VAL A 367 9.16 -18.63 7.38
CA VAL A 367 8.14 -17.59 7.61
C VAL A 367 8.29 -17.11 9.05
N GLY A 368 8.48 -15.79 9.24
CA GLY A 368 8.81 -15.25 10.56
C GLY A 368 10.06 -15.92 11.09
N ASN A 369 9.98 -16.57 12.25
CA ASN A 369 11.08 -17.27 12.92
C ASN A 369 10.99 -18.81 12.79
N ILE A 370 10.21 -19.35 11.86
CA ILE A 370 9.94 -20.79 11.77
C ILE A 370 10.34 -21.32 10.39
N VAL A 371 11.04 -22.45 10.35
CA VAL A 371 11.23 -23.23 9.11
C VAL A 371 9.97 -24.05 8.84
N VAL A 372 9.26 -23.74 7.76
CA VAL A 372 7.96 -24.36 7.42
C VAL A 372 8.10 -25.55 6.48
N GLU A 373 9.17 -25.60 5.70
CA GLU A 373 9.47 -26.72 4.81
C GLU A 373 11.00 -26.84 4.64
N ARG A 374 11.48 -28.08 4.47
CA ARG A 374 12.89 -28.42 4.31
C ARG A 374 13.04 -29.38 3.15
N LYS A 375 14.00 -29.16 2.27
CA LYS A 375 14.27 -30.03 1.13
C LYS A 375 15.77 -30.25 0.95
N LYS A 376 16.12 -31.43 0.45
CA LYS A 376 17.48 -31.80 0.04
C LYS A 376 17.42 -32.52 -1.30
N ALA A 377 18.10 -31.97 -2.31
CA ALA A 377 18.21 -32.60 -3.62
C ALA A 377 19.35 -33.63 -3.65
N ARG A 378 19.08 -34.79 -4.25
CA ARG A 378 20.04 -35.89 -4.47
C ARG A 378 19.80 -36.53 -5.83
N GLY A 379 20.68 -36.27 -6.79
CA GLY A 379 20.65 -36.83 -8.15
C GLY A 379 19.47 -36.40 -9.03
N VAL A 380 18.48 -35.69 -8.48
CA VAL A 380 17.31 -35.16 -9.20
C VAL A 380 17.00 -33.76 -8.66
N GLN A 381 16.65 -32.84 -9.56
CA GLN A 381 16.22 -31.50 -9.18
C GLN A 381 14.89 -31.55 -8.44
N ILE A 382 14.80 -30.80 -7.34
CA ILE A 382 13.59 -30.71 -6.51
C ILE A 382 13.07 -29.29 -6.54
N LYS A 383 11.76 -29.15 -6.69
CA LYS A 383 11.07 -27.86 -6.69
C LYS A 383 10.53 -27.51 -5.30
N MET A 384 10.61 -26.24 -4.92
CA MET A 384 10.14 -25.72 -3.63
C MET A 384 9.42 -24.39 -3.82
N ALA A 385 8.28 -24.21 -3.17
CA ALA A 385 7.54 -22.95 -3.22
C ALA A 385 8.16 -21.91 -2.29
N VAL A 386 8.15 -20.65 -2.70
CA VAL A 386 8.59 -19.52 -1.87
C VAL A 386 7.40 -19.00 -1.08
N PRO A 387 7.46 -18.97 0.27
CA PRO A 387 6.36 -18.46 1.08
C PRO A 387 6.07 -16.98 0.78
N LEU A 388 4.80 -16.58 0.83
CA LEU A 388 4.35 -15.24 0.42
C LEU A 388 5.00 -14.10 1.23
N ALA A 389 5.00 -14.19 2.55
CA ALA A 389 5.67 -13.26 3.47
C ALA A 389 6.94 -13.87 4.09
N GLY A 390 7.61 -14.73 3.33
CA GLY A 390 8.81 -15.43 3.76
C GLY A 390 9.81 -15.57 2.63
N PHE A 391 10.78 -16.45 2.84
CA PHE A 391 11.87 -16.68 1.90
C PHE A 391 12.34 -18.12 1.96
N VAL A 392 13.08 -18.53 0.93
CA VAL A 392 13.80 -19.78 0.89
C VAL A 392 15.28 -19.48 0.97
N LEU A 393 15.97 -20.08 1.95
CA LEU A 393 17.42 -20.14 1.95
C LEU A 393 17.86 -21.39 1.21
N THR A 394 18.73 -21.27 0.22
CA THR A 394 19.43 -22.40 -0.41
C THR A 394 20.90 -22.39 -0.03
N PHE A 395 21.48 -23.56 0.18
CA PHE A 395 22.88 -23.70 0.58
C PHE A 395 23.42 -25.11 0.23
N SER A 396 24.74 -25.24 0.11
CA SER A 396 25.39 -26.56 -0.07
C SER A 396 25.17 -27.45 1.15
N GLU A 397 24.92 -28.75 0.95
CA GLU A 397 24.87 -29.74 2.03
C GLU A 397 26.12 -29.78 2.92
N ASP A 398 27.25 -29.29 2.42
CA ASP A 398 28.51 -29.20 3.17
C ASP A 398 28.44 -28.20 4.34
N ASN A 399 27.48 -27.28 4.32
CA ASN A 399 27.19 -26.38 5.45
C ASN A 399 26.46 -27.08 6.59
N LEU A 400 25.90 -28.28 6.36
CA LEU A 400 25.22 -29.02 7.43
C LEU A 400 26.23 -29.58 8.43
N PRO A 401 25.89 -29.60 9.73
CA PRO A 401 26.72 -30.27 10.73
C PRO A 401 26.93 -31.76 10.36
N PRO A 402 28.14 -32.33 10.54
CA PRO A 402 28.40 -33.73 10.25
C PRO A 402 27.39 -34.66 10.94
N GLY A 403 26.77 -35.56 10.19
CA GLY A 403 25.75 -36.49 10.71
C GLY A 403 24.36 -35.89 10.90
N SER A 404 24.09 -34.67 10.42
CA SER A 404 22.78 -34.02 10.51
C SER A 404 21.64 -34.84 9.90
N THR A 405 20.64 -35.19 10.71
CA THR A 405 19.37 -35.82 10.30
C THR A 405 18.25 -34.81 10.06
N ILE A 406 18.55 -33.51 10.19
CA ILE A 406 17.63 -32.36 10.14
C ILE A 406 16.66 -32.40 8.94
N MET A 407 17.12 -32.92 7.79
CA MET A 407 16.37 -32.97 6.53
C MET A 407 15.39 -34.16 6.43
N ASN A 408 15.45 -35.12 7.36
CA ASN A 408 14.67 -36.36 7.31
C ASN A 408 13.61 -36.43 8.41
N ASP A 409 13.68 -35.55 9.42
CA ASP A 409 12.74 -35.53 10.54
C ASP A 409 11.69 -34.44 10.31
N ASN A 410 10.52 -34.85 9.84
CA ASN A 410 9.42 -33.95 9.52
C ASN A 410 8.78 -33.33 10.77
N ASP A 411 8.95 -33.92 11.96
CA ASP A 411 8.34 -33.46 13.21
C ASP A 411 9.26 -32.54 14.02
N MET A 412 10.49 -32.29 13.55
CA MET A 412 11.44 -31.42 14.23
C MET A 412 11.18 -29.94 13.96
N ASP A 413 10.86 -29.18 15.00
CA ASP A 413 10.70 -27.72 14.93
C ASP A 413 12.05 -27.02 14.91
N ILE A 414 12.29 -26.20 13.86
CA ILE A 414 13.48 -25.37 13.74
C ILE A 414 13.07 -23.91 13.90
N HIS A 415 13.64 -23.27 14.92
CA HIS A 415 13.48 -21.85 15.21
C HIS A 415 14.65 -21.07 14.63
N VAL A 416 14.36 -19.95 13.98
CA VAL A 416 15.33 -19.08 13.34
C VAL A 416 15.40 -17.76 14.11
N SER A 417 16.62 -17.33 14.42
CA SER A 417 16.90 -15.97 14.89
C SER A 417 17.82 -15.26 13.93
N TYR A 418 17.81 -13.93 13.97
CA TYR A 418 18.46 -13.07 12.99
C TYR A 418 19.53 -12.22 13.64
N LYS A 419 20.73 -12.23 13.05
CA LYS A 419 21.81 -11.33 13.42
C LYS A 419 22.15 -10.45 12.22
N PHE A 420 22.10 -9.15 12.43
CA PHE A 420 22.51 -8.16 11.43
C PHE A 420 24.00 -7.86 11.56
N LEU A 421 24.61 -7.47 10.43
CA LEU A 421 25.93 -6.85 10.41
C LEU A 421 25.82 -5.32 10.52
N SER A 422 26.93 -4.67 10.83
CA SER A 422 27.04 -3.20 10.75
C SER A 422 26.61 -2.72 9.35
N PRO A 423 25.81 -1.65 9.24
CA PRO A 423 25.47 -0.71 10.30
C PRO A 423 24.19 -1.08 11.08
N HIS A 424 23.61 -2.27 10.91
CA HIS A 424 22.29 -2.67 11.45
C HIS A 424 22.35 -3.60 12.67
N ASP A 425 23.54 -3.88 13.20
CA ASP A 425 23.79 -4.77 14.33
C ASP A 425 23.21 -4.29 15.68
N CYS A 426 22.88 -3.01 15.80
CA CYS A 426 22.37 -2.38 17.03
C CYS A 426 20.93 -1.81 16.90
N LEU A 427 20.09 -2.42 16.06
CA LEU A 427 18.67 -2.04 15.92
C LEU A 427 17.89 -2.30 17.22
N GLU A 428 17.25 -1.26 17.78
CA GLU A 428 16.34 -1.38 18.93
C GLU A 428 14.89 -1.44 18.47
N ASN A 429 14.49 -0.58 17.54
CA ASN A 429 13.15 -0.57 16.97
C ASN A 429 13.22 -0.30 15.48
N ALA A 430 12.52 -1.07 14.67
CA ALA A 430 12.47 -0.83 13.23
C ALA A 430 11.17 -1.34 12.63
N ILE A 431 10.70 -0.69 11.58
CA ILE A 431 9.58 -1.19 10.80
C ILE A 431 9.77 -0.85 9.32
N ALA A 432 9.59 -1.85 8.46
CA ALA A 432 9.57 -1.68 7.02
C ALA A 432 8.28 -0.98 6.59
N GLY A 433 8.40 -0.11 5.60
CA GLY A 433 7.29 0.40 4.81
C GLY A 433 7.72 0.35 3.36
N GLY A 434 7.97 1.53 2.81
CA GLY A 434 8.50 1.69 1.48
C GLY A 434 7.41 1.97 0.43
N PRO A 435 7.82 2.39 -0.78
CA PRO A 435 9.21 2.62 -1.17
C PRO A 435 9.86 3.83 -0.48
N MET A 436 11.19 3.93 -0.53
CA MET A 436 11.89 5.19 -0.31
C MET A 436 11.43 6.16 -1.40
N PHE A 437 10.99 7.35 -1.01
CA PHE A 437 10.63 8.42 -1.93
C PHE A 437 11.88 9.04 -2.56
N PHE A 438 12.84 9.39 -1.71
CA PHE A 438 14.13 9.95 -2.08
C PHE A 438 15.09 9.90 -0.88
N SER A 439 16.38 10.02 -1.17
CA SER A 439 17.47 10.13 -0.21
C SER A 439 18.61 10.93 -0.83
N ASP A 440 18.85 12.14 -0.31
CA ASP A 440 20.01 12.94 -0.70
C ASP A 440 21.33 12.30 -0.26
N GLU A 441 21.31 11.54 0.83
CA GLU A 441 22.48 10.80 1.33
C GLU A 441 22.88 9.66 0.39
N ASP A 442 21.91 9.01 -0.26
CA ASP A 442 22.13 7.87 -1.16
C ASP A 442 22.07 8.29 -2.65
N GLU A 443 22.08 9.59 -2.95
CA GLU A 443 21.92 10.17 -4.31
C GLU A 443 20.73 9.60 -5.11
N CYS A 444 19.67 9.23 -4.40
CA CYS A 444 18.50 8.58 -4.95
C CYS A 444 17.34 9.57 -4.94
N HIS A 445 17.02 10.15 -6.10
CA HIS A 445 16.03 11.23 -6.20
C HIS A 445 14.65 10.78 -6.73
N ALA A 446 14.47 9.49 -6.95
CA ALA A 446 13.24 8.89 -7.42
C ALA A 446 12.98 7.56 -6.72
N MET A 447 11.73 7.10 -6.78
CA MET A 447 11.33 5.80 -6.25
C MET A 447 11.81 4.67 -7.16
N GLU A 448 12.54 3.72 -6.59
CA GLU A 448 13.08 2.56 -7.30
C GLU A 448 12.33 1.29 -6.86
N LEU A 449 11.06 1.16 -7.27
CA LEU A 449 10.12 0.12 -6.80
C LEU A 449 10.70 -1.30 -6.88
N SER A 450 11.26 -1.68 -8.04
CA SER A 450 11.82 -3.01 -8.25
C SER A 450 13.02 -3.30 -7.35
N SER A 451 13.86 -2.30 -7.08
CA SER A 451 15.04 -2.46 -6.21
C SER A 451 14.68 -2.62 -4.73
N GLU A 452 13.45 -2.22 -4.35
CA GLU A 452 12.88 -2.37 -3.01
C GLU A 452 11.87 -3.52 -2.93
N ASP A 453 11.93 -4.46 -3.88
CA ASP A 453 11.08 -5.65 -3.95
C ASP A 453 9.58 -5.32 -3.92
N PHE A 454 9.20 -4.20 -4.54
CA PHE A 454 7.85 -4.00 -5.05
C PHE A 454 7.79 -4.51 -6.48
N ALA A 455 8.04 -5.81 -6.63
CA ALA A 455 8.11 -6.51 -7.92
C ALA A 455 7.64 -7.96 -7.77
N GLY A 456 7.40 -8.60 -8.93
CA GLY A 456 6.96 -9.99 -8.97
C GLY A 456 5.65 -10.18 -8.22
N SER A 457 5.63 -11.11 -7.27
CA SER A 457 4.47 -11.36 -6.41
C SER A 457 4.75 -11.08 -4.93
N ALA A 458 5.73 -10.20 -4.65
CA ALA A 458 5.97 -9.73 -3.30
C ALA A 458 4.73 -8.97 -2.76
N PRO A 459 4.26 -9.27 -1.54
CA PRO A 459 3.21 -8.49 -0.89
C PRO A 459 3.73 -7.12 -0.43
N PRO A 460 2.94 -6.03 -0.44
CA PRO A 460 1.57 -6.01 -0.92
C PRO A 460 1.54 -6.04 -2.46
N VAL A 461 0.77 -6.96 -3.03
CA VAL A 461 0.74 -7.15 -4.49
C VAL A 461 0.17 -5.92 -5.20
N THR A 462 -0.59 -5.08 -4.49
CA THR A 462 -1.05 -3.75 -4.97
C THR A 462 0.07 -2.81 -5.39
N PHE A 463 1.28 -2.97 -4.85
CA PHE A 463 2.46 -2.20 -5.28
C PHE A 463 3.25 -2.95 -6.35
N SER A 464 3.50 -4.25 -6.13
CA SER A 464 4.34 -5.06 -7.02
C SER A 464 3.77 -5.26 -8.41
N GLN A 465 2.46 -5.06 -8.58
CA GLN A 465 1.72 -5.23 -9.83
C GLN A 465 0.71 -4.11 -10.01
N ASP A 466 1.10 -2.87 -9.71
CA ASP A 466 0.23 -1.71 -9.90
C ASP A 466 -0.05 -1.47 -11.39
N GLU A 467 -1.26 -1.80 -11.84
CA GLU A 467 -1.73 -1.51 -13.20
C GLU A 467 -2.10 -0.03 -13.41
N THR A 468 -2.15 0.77 -12.33
CA THR A 468 -2.55 2.19 -12.39
C THR A 468 -1.39 3.15 -12.53
N HIS A 469 -0.16 2.69 -12.35
CA HIS A 469 1.07 3.48 -12.50
C HIS A 469 1.07 4.76 -11.64
N ASP A 470 0.71 4.63 -10.37
CA ASP A 470 0.61 5.74 -9.40
C ASP A 470 -0.38 6.87 -9.76
N HIS A 471 -1.40 6.60 -10.58
CA HIS A 471 -2.44 7.59 -10.88
C HIS A 471 -3.59 7.63 -9.87
N ASN A 472 -3.56 6.77 -8.84
CA ASN A 472 -4.59 6.72 -7.82
C ASN A 472 -4.36 7.76 -6.72
N LEU A 473 -5.37 8.61 -6.50
CA LEU A 473 -5.46 9.50 -5.35
C LEU A 473 -5.95 8.69 -4.15
N LEU A 474 -5.05 8.42 -3.21
CA LEU A 474 -5.34 7.62 -2.03
C LEU A 474 -5.02 8.40 -0.76
N PRO A 475 -5.60 8.03 0.38
CA PRO A 475 -5.03 8.39 1.68
C PRO A 475 -3.60 7.83 1.78
N ARG A 476 -2.66 8.61 2.31
CA ARG A 476 -1.24 8.23 2.38
C ARG A 476 -0.67 8.45 3.77
N MET A 477 0.30 7.63 4.15
CA MET A 477 1.12 7.79 5.34
C MET A 477 2.58 7.87 4.87
N GLY A 478 3.29 8.91 5.27
CA GLY A 478 4.69 9.11 4.88
C GLY A 478 5.53 9.60 6.05
N VAL A 479 6.83 9.31 6.01
CA VAL A 479 7.79 9.76 7.01
C VAL A 479 9.08 10.25 6.35
N GLY A 480 9.65 11.33 6.88
CA GLY A 480 10.90 11.90 6.38
C GLY A 480 11.77 12.45 7.50
N ILE A 481 13.06 12.62 7.19
CA ILE A 481 14.05 13.29 8.03
C ILE A 481 14.32 14.66 7.42
N ALA A 482 14.18 15.69 8.25
CA ALA A 482 14.47 17.07 7.92
C ALA A 482 15.38 17.69 8.99
N THR A 483 15.82 18.91 8.74
CA THR A 483 16.53 19.74 9.73
C THR A 483 15.59 20.82 10.25
N CYS A 484 15.59 21.09 11.55
CA CYS A 484 14.89 22.22 12.14
C CYS A 484 15.51 23.52 11.62
N PRO A 485 14.75 24.43 10.98
CA PRO A 485 15.29 25.67 10.42
C PRO A 485 15.98 26.55 11.47
N ASP A 486 15.45 26.59 12.69
CA ASP A 486 15.91 27.50 13.74
C ASP A 486 17.11 26.96 14.53
N SER A 487 17.14 25.65 14.83
CA SER A 487 18.17 25.05 15.69
C SER A 487 19.23 24.24 14.93
N GLY A 488 18.95 23.83 13.69
CA GLY A 488 19.81 22.89 12.95
C GLY A 488 19.71 21.44 13.44
N ASP A 489 18.84 21.13 14.41
CA ASP A 489 18.67 19.76 14.91
C ASP A 489 17.95 18.87 13.87
N LYS A 490 18.18 17.56 13.93
CA LYS A 490 17.40 16.60 13.16
C LYS A 490 15.96 16.54 13.68
N GLN A 491 15.01 16.50 12.76
CA GLN A 491 13.60 16.27 13.05
C GLN A 491 13.03 15.15 12.19
N LEU A 492 12.12 14.38 12.79
CA LEU A 492 11.25 13.47 12.06
C LEU A 492 9.99 14.23 11.61
N VAL A 493 9.57 14.03 10.37
CA VAL A 493 8.34 14.61 9.81
C VAL A 493 7.44 13.46 9.35
N CYS A 494 6.27 13.32 9.95
CA CYS A 494 5.27 12.35 9.55
C CYS A 494 4.07 13.06 8.93
N VAL A 495 3.59 12.57 7.79
CA VAL A 495 2.40 13.10 7.11
C VAL A 495 1.30 12.04 7.05
N ALA A 496 0.09 12.41 7.46
CA ALA A 496 -1.12 11.63 7.26
C ALA A 496 -2.06 12.41 6.33
N VAL A 497 -2.10 11.98 5.08
CA VAL A 497 -2.88 12.57 3.99
C VAL A 497 -4.26 11.93 3.99
N ASP A 498 -5.31 12.70 4.22
CA ASP A 498 -6.68 12.19 4.10
C ASP A 498 -7.07 12.01 2.63
N GLY A 499 -8.07 11.18 2.36
CA GLY A 499 -8.52 10.90 1.00
C GLY A 499 -9.93 10.32 0.95
N ARG A 500 -10.45 10.07 -0.26
CA ARG A 500 -11.79 9.50 -0.50
C ARG A 500 -12.95 10.35 0.05
N ASN A 501 -12.78 11.67 0.16
CA ASN A 501 -13.81 12.58 0.63
C ASN A 501 -13.86 13.82 -0.28
N LEU A 502 -14.93 13.95 -1.07
CA LEU A 502 -15.09 15.02 -2.07
C LEU A 502 -14.96 16.43 -1.48
N ASP A 503 -15.57 16.65 -0.32
CA ASP A 503 -15.67 18.00 0.26
C ASP A 503 -14.39 18.41 1.00
N ARG A 504 -13.56 17.43 1.40
CA ARG A 504 -12.45 17.67 2.34
C ARG A 504 -11.09 17.21 1.84
N ALA A 505 -10.98 16.04 1.25
CA ALA A 505 -9.70 15.42 0.93
C ALA A 505 -9.84 14.36 -0.15
N LEU A 506 -9.27 14.60 -1.33
CA LEU A 506 -9.29 13.61 -2.41
C LEU A 506 -8.26 12.50 -2.20
N GLY A 507 -7.07 12.87 -1.70
CA GLY A 507 -5.92 11.98 -1.54
C GLY A 507 -4.75 12.48 -2.38
N LEU A 508 -3.63 11.76 -2.31
CA LEU A 508 -2.45 12.05 -3.14
C LEU A 508 -1.98 10.78 -3.85
N THR A 509 -1.28 10.98 -4.95
CA THR A 509 -0.40 9.95 -5.52
C THR A 509 0.80 9.72 -4.59
N LEU A 510 1.53 8.65 -4.83
CA LEU A 510 2.77 8.33 -4.14
C LEU A 510 3.82 9.42 -4.44
N GLN A 511 3.95 9.83 -5.71
CA GLN A 511 4.80 10.96 -6.10
C GLN A 511 4.37 12.27 -5.46
N GLY A 512 3.06 12.57 -5.40
CA GLY A 512 2.57 13.79 -4.73
C GLY A 512 2.91 13.81 -3.24
N THR A 513 2.95 12.65 -2.58
CA THR A 513 3.38 12.52 -1.18
C THR A 513 4.90 12.71 -1.03
N SER A 514 5.69 12.19 -1.98
CA SER A 514 7.12 12.44 -2.08
C SER A 514 7.41 13.94 -2.18
N ASP A 515 6.79 14.62 -3.15
CA ASP A 515 6.99 16.04 -3.42
C ASP A 515 6.56 16.90 -2.22
N LEU A 516 5.47 16.52 -1.55
CA LEU A 516 5.05 17.14 -0.30
C LEU A 516 6.14 17.04 0.77
N LEU A 517 6.65 15.84 1.06
CA LEU A 517 7.70 15.65 2.08
C LEU A 517 8.98 16.42 1.73
N ARG A 518 9.35 16.48 0.45
CA ARG A 518 10.45 17.30 -0.06
C ARG A 518 10.20 18.79 0.22
N SER A 519 9.01 19.30 -0.08
CA SER A 519 8.61 20.69 0.18
C SER A 519 8.59 21.05 1.67
N LEU A 520 8.35 20.06 2.54
CA LEU A 520 8.40 20.21 3.99
C LEU A 520 9.83 20.21 4.56
N GLY A 521 10.84 20.17 3.69
CA GLY A 521 12.27 20.26 4.02
C GLY A 521 12.93 18.92 4.30
N CYS A 522 12.30 17.80 3.95
CA CYS A 522 12.92 16.49 4.13
C CYS A 522 14.03 16.28 3.09
N HIS A 523 15.17 15.76 3.54
CA HIS A 523 16.29 15.36 2.68
C HIS A 523 16.33 13.83 2.47
N LYS A 524 15.55 13.07 3.25
CA LYS A 524 15.32 11.64 3.08
C LYS A 524 13.90 11.31 3.49
N ALA A 525 13.16 10.53 2.71
CA ALA A 525 11.77 10.22 3.01
C ALA A 525 11.32 8.88 2.42
N MET A 526 10.33 8.25 3.06
CA MET A 526 9.74 6.98 2.64
C MET A 526 8.24 6.92 2.89
N ASN A 527 7.58 6.04 2.15
CA ASN A 527 6.17 5.70 2.33
C ASN A 527 5.97 4.71 3.50
N LEU A 528 4.76 4.71 4.08
CA LEU A 528 4.24 3.72 5.03
C LEU A 528 2.87 3.20 4.54
N ASP A 529 2.25 2.26 5.26
CA ASP A 529 0.93 1.77 4.82
C ASP A 529 -0.14 2.87 4.90
N GLY A 530 -0.81 3.07 3.77
CA GLY A 530 -1.76 4.14 3.53
C GLY A 530 -3.21 3.65 3.52
N GLY A 531 -4.00 4.26 2.64
CA GLY A 531 -5.40 3.89 2.43
C GLY A 531 -6.21 3.93 3.73
N SER A 532 -7.00 2.87 3.95
CA SER A 532 -7.83 2.75 5.14
C SER A 532 -7.05 2.56 6.45
N SER A 533 -5.78 2.12 6.37
CA SER A 533 -4.90 1.84 7.51
C SER A 533 -4.25 3.09 8.08
N LYS A 534 -4.06 4.13 7.24
CA LYS A 534 -3.46 5.42 7.64
C LYS A 534 -4.14 5.99 8.88
N ARG A 535 -3.40 6.09 9.98
CA ARG A 535 -3.85 6.74 11.22
C ARG A 535 -2.73 7.58 11.83
N MET A 536 -3.12 8.70 12.42
CA MET A 536 -2.26 9.55 13.24
C MET A 536 -3.01 9.96 14.49
N VAL A 537 -2.34 9.81 15.63
CA VAL A 537 -2.84 10.11 16.97
C VAL A 537 -1.86 11.03 17.66
N ILE A 538 -2.38 12.04 18.37
CA ILE A 538 -1.60 12.91 19.25
C ILE A 538 -2.24 12.95 20.65
N TRP A 539 -1.44 13.25 21.66
CA TRP A 539 -1.94 13.62 22.97
C TRP A 539 -2.60 15.00 22.95
N ASP A 540 -3.89 15.06 23.24
CA ASP A 540 -4.63 16.31 23.39
C ASP A 540 -4.59 16.76 24.85
N GLN A 541 -3.87 17.84 25.14
CA GLN A 541 -3.71 18.35 26.51
C GLN A 541 -5.04 18.81 27.14
N GLY A 542 -5.95 19.37 26.33
CA GLY A 542 -7.23 19.90 26.80
C GLY A 542 -8.19 18.78 27.16
N LEU A 543 -8.26 17.74 26.32
CA LEU A 543 -9.10 16.57 26.54
C LEU A 543 -8.46 15.50 27.44
N LYS A 544 -7.15 15.63 27.72
CA LYS A 544 -6.33 14.65 28.46
C LYS A 544 -6.49 13.23 27.93
N LYS A 545 -6.46 13.08 26.60
CA LYS A 545 -6.58 11.79 25.93
C LYS A 545 -5.87 11.79 24.59
N HIS A 546 -5.59 10.59 24.09
CA HIS A 546 -5.13 10.38 22.72
C HIS A 546 -6.27 10.61 21.73
N LYS A 547 -6.05 11.51 20.78
CA LYS A 547 -7.03 11.90 19.76
C LYS A 547 -6.51 11.54 18.37
N VAL A 548 -7.34 10.86 17.59
CA VAL A 548 -7.13 10.68 16.15
C VAL A 548 -7.34 12.03 15.45
N VAL A 549 -6.35 12.52 14.71
CA VAL A 549 -6.39 13.85 14.06
C VAL A 549 -6.73 13.79 12.57
N CYS A 550 -6.64 12.60 11.98
CA CYS A 550 -6.86 12.38 10.55
C CYS A 550 -8.18 11.64 10.29
N LEU A 551 -8.70 11.72 9.07
CA LEU A 551 -9.88 10.97 8.67
C LEU A 551 -9.58 9.48 8.45
N SER A 552 -10.53 8.67 8.89
CA SER A 552 -10.50 7.21 8.80
C SER A 552 -11.39 6.72 7.66
N THR A 553 -11.07 7.07 6.40
CA THR A 553 -11.96 6.79 5.27
C THR A 553 -11.69 5.43 4.63
N THR A 554 -12.57 4.48 4.93
CA THR A 554 -12.68 3.24 4.16
C THR A 554 -13.56 3.46 2.93
N GLU A 555 -14.71 4.11 3.06
CA GLU A 555 -15.63 4.36 1.94
C GLU A 555 -15.38 5.70 1.25
N ILE A 556 -15.89 5.85 0.02
CA ILE A 556 -15.89 7.11 -0.73
C ILE A 556 -17.10 7.93 -0.28
N LYS A 557 -16.88 9.20 0.09
CA LYS A 557 -17.96 10.12 0.48
C LYS A 557 -18.30 11.11 -0.62
N ALA A 558 -19.59 11.17 -0.95
CA ALA A 558 -20.21 12.18 -1.80
C ALA A 558 -20.21 13.56 -1.14
N SER A 559 -20.46 14.61 -1.93
CA SER A 559 -20.60 15.98 -1.43
C SER A 559 -21.93 16.17 -0.72
N ASN A 560 -21.93 16.91 0.39
CA ASN A 560 -23.17 17.28 1.06
C ASN A 560 -23.84 18.46 0.33
N GLY A 561 -24.55 18.20 -0.78
CA GLY A 561 -25.29 19.21 -1.55
C GLY A 561 -26.38 18.67 -2.50
N GLU A 562 -27.63 19.08 -2.24
CA GLU A 562 -28.90 19.07 -3.01
C GLU A 562 -29.51 17.83 -3.69
N ASN A 563 -28.89 16.66 -3.76
CA ASN A 563 -29.62 15.42 -4.14
C ASN A 563 -29.60 14.37 -3.03
N GLY A 564 -30.40 14.64 -1.99
CA GLY A 564 -30.66 13.71 -0.89
C GLY A 564 -31.36 12.44 -1.36
N LYS A 565 -30.61 11.38 -1.68
CA LYS A 565 -31.14 10.00 -1.76
C LYS A 565 -30.27 8.89 -1.14
N TYR A 566 -29.17 9.22 -0.47
CA TYR A 566 -28.47 8.27 0.40
C TYR A 566 -28.21 8.86 1.78
N SER A 567 -29.29 9.10 2.55
CA SER A 567 -29.18 9.31 3.99
C SER A 567 -28.96 7.96 4.69
N GLY A 568 -27.73 7.46 4.64
CA GLY A 568 -27.28 6.46 5.62
C GLY A 568 -27.16 7.15 6.98
N ASN A 569 -27.74 6.55 8.02
CA ASN A 569 -27.77 7.07 9.40
C ASN A 569 -26.43 7.69 9.84
N ASN A 570 -26.43 9.01 10.03
CA ASN A 570 -25.28 9.83 10.43
C ASN A 570 -24.92 9.69 11.93
N THR A 571 -25.21 8.53 12.56
CA THR A 571 -25.07 8.30 14.01
C THR A 571 -24.20 7.10 14.38
N ALA A 572 -23.79 6.26 13.42
CA ALA A 572 -22.78 5.23 13.67
C ALA A 572 -21.39 5.82 13.41
N ALA A 573 -20.49 5.73 14.40
CA ALA A 573 -19.08 6.00 14.18
C ALA A 573 -18.61 5.15 12.98
N GLU A 574 -18.09 5.80 11.94
CA GLU A 574 -17.69 5.09 10.74
C GLU A 574 -16.68 4.00 11.08
N PRO A 575 -16.82 2.78 10.52
CA PRO A 575 -15.92 1.69 10.80
C PRO A 575 -14.51 2.06 10.31
N SER A 576 -13.70 2.54 11.26
CA SER A 576 -12.27 2.70 11.12
C SER A 576 -11.63 1.32 11.06
N ARG A 577 -10.86 1.05 10.00
CA ARG A 577 -10.10 -0.19 9.96
C ARG A 577 -9.10 -0.29 11.12
N PRO A 578 -8.89 -1.51 11.65
CA PRO A 578 -7.83 -1.83 12.60
C PRO A 578 -6.44 -1.40 12.08
N VAL A 579 -5.59 -0.92 12.99
CA VAL A 579 -4.15 -0.73 12.74
C VAL A 579 -3.42 -1.99 13.20
N HIS A 580 -2.72 -2.66 12.29
CA HIS A 580 -2.06 -3.95 12.57
C HIS A 580 -0.61 -3.79 13.04
N THR A 581 0.09 -2.75 12.58
CA THR A 581 1.37 -2.34 13.12
C THR A 581 1.37 -0.84 13.38
N ALA A 582 2.15 -0.40 14.36
CA ALA A 582 2.20 1.02 14.74
C ALA A 582 3.62 1.46 15.07
N ILE A 583 3.83 2.77 14.92
CA ILE A 583 5.02 3.47 15.42
C ILE A 583 4.56 4.43 16.50
N LEU A 584 5.08 4.23 17.71
CA LEU A 584 4.78 5.01 18.91
C LEU A 584 5.97 5.90 19.21
N PHE A 585 5.71 7.19 19.44
CA PHE A 585 6.73 8.16 19.81
C PHE A 585 6.57 8.52 21.28
N LEU A 586 7.51 8.08 22.09
CA LEU A 586 7.59 8.34 23.51
C LEU A 586 8.61 9.44 23.78
N ARG A 587 8.39 10.20 24.85
CA ARG A 587 9.41 11.13 25.33
C ARG A 587 10.55 10.35 26.00
N GLY A 588 11.78 10.82 25.86
CA GLY A 588 12.90 10.34 26.67
C GLY A 588 12.62 10.59 28.16
N LYS A 589 13.14 9.75 29.06
CA LYS A 589 13.10 10.09 30.49
C LYS A 589 13.97 11.33 30.67
N ASP A 590 13.43 12.36 31.33
CA ASP A 590 14.26 13.48 31.77
C ASP A 590 15.35 12.89 32.68
N ASN A 591 16.63 13.12 32.35
CA ASN A 591 17.74 12.80 33.24
C ASN A 591 17.66 13.78 34.42
N ASN A 592 16.87 13.45 35.45
CA ASN A 592 16.90 14.11 36.75
C ASN A 592 18.02 13.52 37.61
#